data_AF-A0A8B0SJP2-F1
#
_entry.id   AF-A0A8B0SJP2-F1
#
_cell.length_a   1.000
_cell.length_b   1.000
_cell.length_c   1.000
_cell.angle_alpha   90.00
_cell.angle_beta   90.00
_cell.angle_gamma   90.00
#
_symmetry.space_group_name_H-M   'P 1'
#
loop_
_entity.id
_entity.type
_entity.pdbx_description
1 polymer ?
#
loop_
_entity_poly.entity_id
_entity_poly.type
_entity_poly.pdbx_seq_one_letter_code
_entity_poly.pdbx_strand_id
1 'polypeptide(L)' 'MPTCWIIAGPNGAGKTTFALEYLPQAACQHFINADLIAAGLSPLAPERELVAASRIFLQELETHIRKQEDFAFEPR' A
#
# COMPACT_ATOMS: atom_id res chain seq x y z
N MET A 1 -12.77 -7.96 14.72
CA MET A 1 -13.17 -7.48 13.37
C MET A 1 -11.93 -6.85 12.77
N PRO A 2 -11.52 -7.24 11.56
CA PRO A 2 -10.36 -6.62 10.92
C PRO A 2 -10.65 -5.16 10.57
N THR A 3 -9.62 -4.33 10.65
CA THR A 3 -9.67 -2.90 10.30
C THR A 3 -8.93 -2.67 8.99
N CYS A 4 -9.58 -1.93 8.09
CA CYS A 4 -8.99 -1.48 6.85
C CYS A 4 -8.79 0.04 6.91
N TRP A 5 -7.54 0.50 6.83
CA TRP A 5 -7.23 1.93 6.76
C TRP A 5 -6.98 2.36 5.33
N ILE A 6 -7.55 3.50 4.96
CA ILE A 6 -7.33 4.12 3.65
C ILE A 6 -6.62 5.44 3.90
N ILE A 7 -5.41 5.58 3.37
CA ILE A 7 -4.62 6.80 3.51
C ILE A 7 -4.79 7.61 2.22
N ALA A 8 -5.68 8.60 2.25
CA ALA A 8 -6.07 9.39 1.09
C ALA A 8 -5.57 10.85 1.17
N GLY A 9 -5.43 11.48 0.01
CA GLY A 9 -4.93 12.85 -0.13
C GLY A 9 -4.31 13.11 -1.51
N PRO A 10 -4.06 14.38 -1.89
CA PRO A 10 -3.49 14.71 -3.18
C PRO A 10 -2.06 14.19 -3.36
N ASN A 11 -1.59 14.16 -4.60
CA ASN A 11 -0.20 13.81 -4.91
C ASN A 11 0.76 14.81 -4.26
N GLY A 12 1.81 14.30 -3.63
CA GLY A 12 2.78 15.14 -2.90
C GLY A 12 2.35 15.56 -1.48
N ALA A 13 1.19 15.12 -0.97
CA ALA A 13 0.73 15.48 0.38
C ALA A 13 1.46 14.76 1.53
N GLY A 14 2.41 13.87 1.25
CA GLY A 14 3.14 13.11 2.27
C GLY A 14 2.40 11.87 2.80
N LYS A 15 1.45 11.31 2.05
CA LYS A 15 0.64 10.12 2.44
C LYS A 15 1.50 8.94 2.86
N THR A 16 2.49 8.59 2.04
CA THR A 16 3.40 7.47 2.31
C THR A 16 4.24 7.72 3.57
N THR A 17 4.71 8.95 3.78
CA THR A 17 5.43 9.32 5.00
C THR A 17 4.55 9.15 6.23
N PHE A 18 3.33 9.70 6.19
CA PHE A 18 2.34 9.55 7.26
C PHE A 18 2.03 8.07 7.54
N ALA A 19 1.84 7.25 6.49
CA ALA A 19 1.58 5.82 6.63
C ALA A 19 2.70 5.11 7.40
N LEU A 20 3.95 5.33 7.01
CA LEU A 20 5.11 4.66 7.59
C LEU A 20 5.37 5.08 9.05
N GLU A 21 5.02 6.32 9.42
CA GLU A 21 5.18 6.83 10.78
C GLU A 21 4.05 6.36 11.73
N TYR A 22 2.80 6.32 11.25
CA TYR A 22 1.63 6.12 12.10
C TYR A 22 1.06 4.70 12.11
N LEU A 23 1.15 3.95 11.00
CA LEU A 23 0.63 2.58 10.96
C LEU A 23 1.28 1.63 11.99
N PRO A 24 2.60 1.71 12.26
CA PRO A 24 3.21 0.92 13.33
C PRO A 24 2.59 1.20 14.71
N GLN A 25 2.18 2.46 14.96
CA GLN A 25 1.52 2.87 16.20
C GLN A 25 0.09 2.34 16.29
N ALA A 26 -0.57 2.14 15.14
CA ALA A 26 -1.88 1.52 15.02
C ALA A 26 -1.82 -0.03 15.01
N ALA A 27 -0.65 -0.63 15.27
CA ALA A 27 -0.41 -2.08 15.16
C ALA A 27 -0.72 -2.68 13.77
N CYS A 28 -0.82 -1.85 12.74
CA CYS A 28 -1.03 -2.29 11.36
C CYS A 28 0.33 -2.51 10.68
N GLN A 29 0.63 -3.76 10.37
CA GLN A 29 1.91 -4.14 9.75
C GLN A 29 1.84 -4.24 8.22
N HIS A 30 0.63 -4.30 7.66
CA HIS A 30 0.41 -4.50 6.24
C HIS A 30 0.04 -3.19 5.57
N PHE A 31 1.02 -2.53 4.94
CA PHE A 31 0.80 -1.34 4.13
C PHE A 31 1.03 -1.64 2.65
N ILE A 32 -0.02 -1.50 1.86
CA ILE A 32 -0.04 -1.85 0.44
C ILE A 32 -0.05 -0.55 -0.37
N ASN A 33 0.99 -0.34 -1.17
CA ASN A 33 1.16 0.87 -1.99
C ASN A 33 1.77 0.49 -3.34
N ALA A 34 1.10 0.85 -4.45
CA ALA A 34 1.50 0.47 -5.80
C ALA A 34 2.84 1.10 -6.24
N ASP A 35 3.17 2.30 -5.77
CA ASP A 35 4.46 2.95 -6.05
C ASP A 35 5.61 2.23 -5.34
N LEU A 36 5.43 1.86 -4.08
CA LEU A 36 6.42 1.07 -3.33
C LEU A 36 6.61 -0.32 -3.94
N ILE A 37 5.52 -0.96 -4.39
CA ILE A 37 5.60 -2.24 -5.10
C ILE A 37 6.40 -2.08 -6.41
N ALA A 38 6.08 -1.06 -7.22
CA ALA A 38 6.80 -0.80 -8.46
C ALA A 38 8.29 -0.54 -8.23
N ALA A 39 8.62 0.24 -7.18
CA ALA A 39 9.99 0.49 -6.78
C ALA A 39 10.73 -0.77 -6.30
N GLY A 40 10.03 -1.69 -5.64
CA GLY A 40 10.58 -3.00 -5.27
C GLY A 40 10.83 -3.92 -6.47
N LEU A 41 9.95 -3.90 -7.48
CA LEU A 41 10.08 -4.69 -8.70
C LEU A 41 11.22 -4.20 -9.60
N SER A 42 11.36 -2.88 -9.75
CA SER A 42 12.39 -2.26 -10.57
C SER A 42 12.93 -1.00 -9.90
N PRO A 43 13.92 -1.12 -9.00
CA PRO A 43 14.45 0.02 -8.24
C PRO A 43 15.05 1.13 -9.10
N LEU A 44 15.48 0.81 -10.33
CA LEU A 44 16.10 1.76 -11.26
C LEU A 44 15.13 2.28 -12.34
N ALA A 45 13.97 1.66 -12.49
CA ALA A 45 12.94 2.10 -13.44
C ALA A 45 11.52 1.66 -13.00
N PRO A 46 10.99 2.17 -11.86
CA PRO A 46 9.70 1.76 -11.31
C PRO A 46 8.52 2.02 -12.26
N GLU A 47 8.60 3.07 -13.07
CA GLU A 47 7.58 3.50 -14.01
C GLU A 47 7.26 2.43 -15.08
N ARG A 48 8.19 1.50 -15.33
CA ARG A 48 8.00 0.38 -16.25
C ARG A 48 7.12 -0.72 -15.66
N GLU A 49 7.06 -0.80 -14.33
CA GLU A 49 6.39 -1.87 -13.59
C GLU A 49 5.00 -1.46 -13.08
N LEU A 50 4.48 -0.30 -13.47
CA LEU A 50 3.19 0.23 -12.98
C LEU A 50 2.02 -0.73 -13.17
N VAL A 51 1.96 -1.41 -14.32
CA VAL A 51 0.89 -2.37 -14.62
C VAL A 51 1.04 -3.63 -13.77
N ALA A 52 2.26 -4.14 -13.60
CA ALA A 52 2.53 -5.31 -12.76
C ALA A 52 2.24 -5.00 -11.29
N ALA A 53 2.73 -3.86 -10.79
CA ALA A 53 2.51 -3.38 -9.43
C ALA A 53 1.03 -3.17 -9.12
N SER A 54 0.23 -2.66 -10.07
CA SER A 54 -1.22 -2.50 -9.89
C SER A 54 -1.93 -3.85 -9.72
N ARG A 55 -1.50 -4.90 -10.43
CA ARG A 55 -2.05 -6.25 -10.28
C ARG A 55 -1.71 -6.84 -8.90
N ILE A 56 -0.46 -6.70 -8.48
CA ILE A 56 0.00 -7.14 -7.15
C ILE A 56 -0.76 -6.40 -6.05
N PHE A 57 -0.91 -5.08 -6.18
CA PHE A 57 -1.68 -4.26 -5.25
C PHE A 57 -3.10 -4.81 -5.05
N LEU A 58 -3.84 -5.06 -6.13
CA LEU A 58 -5.20 -5.61 -6.05
C LEU A 58 -5.23 -7.02 -5.44
N GLN A 59 -4.23 -7.85 -5.75
CA GLN A 59 -4.11 -9.20 -5.21
C GLN A 59 -3.82 -9.19 -3.70
N GLU A 60 -2.98 -8.28 -3.21
CA GLU A 60 -2.70 -8.14 -1.77
C GLU A 60 -3.93 -7.66 -1.00
N LEU A 61 -4.69 -6.70 -1.55
CA LEU A 61 -5.96 -6.28 -0.97
C LEU A 61 -6.92 -7.47 -0.82
N GLU A 62 -7.11 -8.24 -1.90
CA GLU A 62 -7.98 -9.42 -1.87
C GLU A 62 -7.47 -10.49 -0.89
N THR A 63 -6.15 -10.67 -0.80
CA THR A 63 -5.52 -11.61 0.13
C THR A 63 -5.84 -11.26 1.58
N HIS A 64 -5.64 -10.00 1.99
CA HIS A 64 -5.90 -9.60 3.38
C HIS A 64 -7.40 -9.57 3.72
N ILE A 65 -8.25 -9.19 2.76
CA ILE A 65 -9.71 -9.29 2.91
C ILE A 65 -10.13 -10.74 3.19
N ARG A 66 -9.62 -11.71 2.40
CA ARG A 66 -9.94 -13.13 2.58
C ARG A 66 -9.40 -13.70 3.88
N LYS A 67 -8.22 -13.26 4.33
CA LYS A 67 -7.61 -13.69 5.59
C LYS A 67 -8.23 -13.05 6.84
N GLN A 68 -9.06 -12.02 6.68
CA GLN A 68 -9.60 -11.23 7.79
C GLN A 68 -8.50 -10.62 8.67
N GLU A 69 -7.46 -10.07 8.04
CA GLU A 69 -6.34 -9.41 8.71
C GLU A 69 -6.48 -7.89 8.62
N ASP A 70 -5.83 -7.20 9.56
CA ASP A 70 -5.69 -5.75 9.56
C ASP A 70 -4.74 -5.32 8.43
N PHE A 71 -5.15 -4.33 7.62
CA PHE A 71 -4.29 -3.80 6.56
C PHE A 71 -4.61 -2.34 6.22
N ALA A 72 -3.65 -1.67 5.62
CA ALA A 72 -3.78 -0.30 5.14
C ALA A 72 -3.35 -0.20 3.68
N PHE A 73 -3.94 0.74 2.95
CA PHE A 73 -3.49 1.02 1.59
C PHE A 73 -3.60 2.50 1.23
N GLU A 74 -2.82 2.88 0.22
CA GLU A 74 -2.84 4.22 -0.38
C GLU A 74 -3.43 4.12 -1.80
N PRO A 75 -4.64 4.67 -2.05
CA PRO A 75 -5.17 4.78 -3.40
C PRO A 75 -4.39 5.87 -4.17
N ARG A 76 -4.05 5.55 -5.42
CA ARG A 76 -3.52 6.50 -6.41
C ARG A 76 -4.60 7.49 -6.86
#